data_AF-A0A2N7D9Q2-F1
#
_entry.id   AF-A0A2N7D9Q2-F1
#
_cell.length_a   1.000
_cell.length_b   1.000
_cell.length_c   1.000
_cell.angle_alpha   90.00
_cell.angle_beta   90.00
_cell.angle_gamma   90.00
#
_symmetry.space_group_name_H-M   'P 1'
#
loop_
_entity.id
_entity.type
_entity.pdbx_description
1 polymer ?
#
loop_
_entity_poly.entity_id
_entity_poly.type
_entity_poly.pdbx_seq_one_letter_code
_entity_poly.pdbx_strand_id
1 'polypeptide(L)' 'MYAAQFMAAMKKTIDVDYVTRSGDLSIIFSWLSENILSKGGLLTTNELVQQATGETLNAQFFQDHLNNRYL' A
#
# COMPACT_ATOMS: atom_id res chain seq x y z
N MET A 1 9.08 2.26 -4.57
CA MET A 1 8.01 2.07 -5.57
C MET A 1 6.82 1.30 -4.99
N TYR A 2 6.92 -0.01 -4.71
CA TYR A 2 5.81 -0.82 -4.15
C TYR A 2 5.12 -0.19 -2.95
N ALA A 3 5.88 0.26 -1.95
CA ALA A 3 5.32 0.89 -0.75
C ALA A 3 4.46 2.12 -1.05
N ALA A 4 4.81 2.92 -2.06
CA ALA A 4 4.05 4.10 -2.44
C ALA A 4 2.71 3.71 -3.09
N GLN A 5 2.71 2.69 -3.94
CA GLN A 5 1.49 2.16 -4.56
C GLN A 5 0.59 1.45 -3.52
N PHE A 6 1.17 0.67 -2.60
CA PHE A 6 0.42 0.07 -1.49
C PHE A 6 -0.19 1.11 -0.56
N MET A 7 0.56 2.17 -0.22
CA MET A 7 0.04 3.30 0.53
C MET A 7 -1.13 3.97 -0.19
N ALA A 8 -1.01 4.20 -1.50
CA ALA A 8 -2.08 4.80 -2.30
C ALA A 8 -3.34 3.91 -2.36
N ALA A 9 -3.19 2.58 -2.46
CA ALA A 9 -4.30 1.64 -2.40
C ALA A 9 -4.95 1.61 -1.00
N MET A 10 -4.14 1.51 0.05
CA MET A 10 -4.59 1.47 1.44
C MET A 10 -5.36 2.74 1.84
N LYS A 11 -4.92 3.92 1.38
CA LYS A 11 -5.62 5.21 1.61
C LYS A 11 -7.03 5.26 1.01
N LYS A 12 -7.39 4.36 0.09
CA LYS A 12 -8.77 4.25 -0.44
C LYS A 12 -9.72 3.55 0.52
N THR A 13 -9.20 2.74 1.44
CA THR A 13 -9.99 1.89 2.35
C THR A 13 -9.86 2.30 3.82
N ILE A 14 -8.77 2.97 4.19
CA ILE A 14 -8.42 3.31 5.57
C ILE A 14 -7.98 4.77 5.64
N ASP A 15 -8.40 5.51 6.67
CA ASP A 15 -7.80 6.80 7.02
C ASP A 15 -6.42 6.60 7.64
N VAL A 16 -5.42 6.40 6.79
CA VAL A 16 -4.04 6.11 7.21
C VAL A 16 -3.45 7.26 8.05
N ASP A 17 -3.86 8.51 7.79
CA ASP A 17 -3.30 9.66 8.49
C ASP A 17 -3.84 9.73 9.92
N TYR A 18 -5.13 9.41 10.16
CA TYR A 18 -5.67 9.23 11.50
C TYR A 18 -5.00 8.08 12.25
N VAL A 19 -4.91 6.89 11.63
CA VAL A 19 -4.31 5.69 12.24
C VAL A 19 -2.85 5.92 12.61
N THR A 20 -2.10 6.63 11.78
CA THR A 20 -0.70 6.97 12.07
C THR A 20 -0.60 7.94 13.25
N ARG A 21 -1.49 8.94 13.34
CA ARG A 21 -1.51 9.92 14.43
C ARG A 21 -1.99 9.34 15.76
N SER A 22 -2.89 8.35 15.74
CA SER A 22 -3.37 7.69 16.96
C SER A 22 -2.31 6.80 17.61
N GLY A 23 -1.29 6.37 16.85
CA GLY A 23 -0.23 5.47 17.30
C GLY A 23 -0.63 4.00 17.32
N ASP A 24 -1.91 3.68 17.11
CA ASP A 24 -2.38 2.30 16.94
C ASP A 24 -2.37 1.91 15.47
N LEU A 25 -1.32 1.19 15.07
CA LEU A 25 -1.10 0.78 13.69
C LEU A 25 -1.76 -0.57 13.35
N SER A 26 -2.57 -1.15 14.24
CA SER A 26 -3.14 -2.49 14.08
C SER A 26 -3.91 -2.62 12.75
N ILE A 27 -4.66 -1.57 12.39
CA ILE A 27 -5.45 -1.52 11.14
C ILE A 27 -4.55 -1.58 9.90
N ILE A 28 -3.40 -0.90 9.92
CA ILE A 28 -2.42 -0.93 8.82
C ILE A 28 -1.81 -2.32 8.70
N PHE A 29 -1.42 -2.95 9.81
CA PHE A 29 -0.86 -4.29 9.79
C PHE A 29 -1.88 -5.34 9.33
N SER A 30 -3.14 -5.21 9.75
CA SER A 30 -4.21 -6.09 9.26
C SER A 30 -4.38 -5.97 7.74
N TRP A 31 -4.41 -4.75 7.21
CA TRP A 31 -4.49 -4.55 5.76
C TRP A 31 -3.32 -5.19 5.01
N LEU A 32 -2.09 -5.01 5.51
CA LEU A 32 -0.90 -5.61 4.91
C LEU A 32 -0.93 -7.14 5.00
N SER A 33 -1.41 -7.69 6.11
CA SER A 33 -1.55 -9.13 6.30
C SER A 33 -2.50 -9.73 5.27
N GLU A 34 -3.69 -9.16 5.14
CA GLU A 34 -4.73 -9.63 4.23
C GLU A 34 -4.36 -9.46 2.76
N ASN A 35 -3.80 -8.31 2.39
CA ASN A 35 -3.61 -7.97 0.98
C ASN A 35 -2.26 -8.42 0.42
N ILE A 36 -1.23 -8.54 1.27
CA ILE A 36 0.16 -8.75 0.86
C ILE A 36 0.77 -10.00 1.51
N LEU A 37 0.89 -10.03 2.84
CA LEU A 37 1.73 -11.03 3.52
C LEU A 37 1.14 -12.44 3.43
N SER A 38 -0.19 -12.59 3.58
CA SER A 38 -0.88 -13.89 3.50
C SER A 38 -0.78 -14.56 2.13
N LYS A 39 -0.43 -13.80 1.08
CA LYS A 39 -0.31 -14.26 -0.30
C LYS A 39 1.15 -14.56 -0.69
N GLY A 40 2.09 -14.42 0.25
CA GLY A 40 3.50 -14.68 0.02
C GLY A 40 3.74 -16.11 -0.47
N GLY A 41 4.42 -16.26 -1.61
CA GLY A 41 4.73 -17.56 -2.22
C GLY A 41 3.56 -18.22 -2.96
N LEU A 42 2.34 -17.69 -2.86
CA LEU A 42 1.17 -18.20 -3.59
C LEU A 42 0.97 -17.50 -4.94
N LEU A 43 1.39 -16.24 -5.05
CA LEU A 43 1.23 -15.40 -6.24
C LEU A 43 2.59 -14.93 -6.76
N THR A 44 2.67 -14.70 -8.07
CA THR A 44 3.77 -13.91 -8.62
C THR A 44 3.67 -12.46 -8.13
N THR A 45 4.78 -11.73 -8.17
CA THR A 45 4.81 -10.33 -7.72
C THR A 45 3.81 -9.45 -8.49
N ASN A 46 3.64 -9.66 -9.79
CA ASN A 46 2.69 -8.89 -10.60
C ASN A 46 1.25 -9.18 -10.20
N GLU A 47 0.89 -10.45 -10.00
CA GLU A 47 -0.46 -10.84 -9.56
C GLU A 47 -0.77 -10.31 -8.15
N LEU A 48 0.20 -10.40 -7.24
CA LEU A 48 0.08 -9.86 -5.88
C LEU A 48 -0.24 -8.36 -5.91
N VAL A 49 0.53 -7.59 -6.69
CA VAL A 49 0.40 -6.13 -6.78
C VAL A 49 -0.90 -5.75 -7.46
N GLN A 50 -1.27 -6.45 -8.53
CA GLN A 50 -2.54 -6.22 -9.23
C GLN A 50 -3.74 -6.54 -8.34
N GLN A 51 -3.72 -7.64 -7.59
CA GLN A 51 -4.80 -7.94 -6.65
C GLN A 51 -4.89 -6.94 -5.50
N ALA A 52 -3.76 -6.51 -4.94
CA ALA A 52 -3.76 -5.62 -3.78
C ALA A 52 -4.06 -4.15 -4.14
N THR A 53 -3.77 -3.72 -5.37
CA THR A 53 -3.81 -2.30 -5.74
C THR A 53 -4.72 -1.99 -6.94
N GLY A 54 -5.16 -3.01 -7.66
CA GLY A 54 -6.00 -2.91 -8.86
C GLY A 54 -5.22 -2.82 -10.18
N GLU A 55 -3.90 -2.58 -10.13
CA GLU A 55 -3.05 -2.44 -11.31
C GLU A 55 -1.65 -3.05 -11.09
N THR A 56 -0.91 -3.29 -12.17
CA THR A 56 0.49 -3.72 -12.08
C THR A 56 1.37 -2.61 -11.47
N LEU A 57 2.64 -2.91 -11.18
CA LEU A 57 3.54 -1.91 -10.62
C LEU A 57 3.60 -0.64 -11.49
N ASN A 58 3.33 0.51 -10.87
CA ASN A 58 3.30 1.80 -11.51
C ASN A 58 4.23 2.80 -10.79
N ALA A 59 5.19 3.35 -11.53
CA ALA A 59 6.19 4.27 -11.00
C ALA A 59 5.61 5.61 -10.55
N GLN A 60 4.45 6.02 -11.10
CA GLN A 60 3.83 7.31 -10.84
C GLN A 60 3.55 7.50 -9.35
N PHE A 61 3.06 6.48 -8.66
CA PHE A 61 2.82 6.55 -7.20
C PHE A 61 4.06 6.93 -6.41
N PHE A 62 5.24 6.46 -6.84
CA PHE A 62 6.49 6.82 -6.17
C PHE A 62 6.90 8.26 -6.48
N GLN A 63 6.76 8.71 -7.72
CA GLN A 63 7.01 10.10 -8.09
C GLN A 63 6.09 11.05 -7.33
N ASP A 64 4.79 10.75 -7.29
CA ASP A 64 3.80 11.53 -6.55
C ASP A 64 4.11 11.56 -5.06
N HIS A 65 4.54 10.42 -4.49
CA HIS A 65 4.98 10.38 -3.09
C HIS A 65 6.15 11.31 -2.80
N LEU A 66 7.15 11.35 -3.69
CA LEU A 66 8.29 12.24 -3.54
C LEU A 66 7.89 13.71 -3.70
N ASN A 67 7.10 14.02 -4.73
CA ASN A 67 6.61 15.37 -4.98
C ASN A 67 5.81 15.89 -3.77
N ASN A 68 4.82 15.12 -3.30
CA ASN A 68 3.97 15.53 -2.18
C ASN A 68 4.73 15.70 -0.85
N ARG A 69 5.90 15.06 -0.68
CA ARG A 69 6.67 15.10 0.56
C ARG A 69 7.77 16.17 0.55
N TYR A 70 8.33 16.47 -0.62
CA TYR A 70 9.57 17.25 -0.73
C TYR A 70 9.49 18.46 -1.65
N LEU A 71 8.42 18.64 -2.42
CA LEU A 71 8.19 19.78 -3.32
C LEU A 71 6.94 20.55 -2.88
#